data_AF-A0A5R9KZ21-F1
#
_entry.id   AF-A0A5R9KZ21-F1
#
_cell.length_a   1.000
_cell.length_b   1.000
_cell.length_c   1.000
_cell.angle_alpha   90.00
_cell.angle_beta   90.00
_cell.angle_gamma   90.00
#
_symmetry.space_group_name_H-M   'P 1'
#
loop_
_entity.id
_entity.type
_entity.pdbx_description
1 polymer ?
#
loop_
_entity_poly.entity_id
_entity_poly.type
_entity_poly.pdbx_seq_one_letter_code
_entity_poly.pdbx_strand_id
1 'polypeptide(L)'
;MRFFSILALGFLILQGCKKTNVTPDPPLPEPTIEIPQTVKELIYKAYPTAGELKNARELEKDKVYEVSFRMGEKDYSVISSQSNILQSSRMSGEEVPESVVERVQKLSIKGGVLSNYRTVTIANGGEADVADYLLNGFKYVARFTPYAVYLNPFEKDYYTKNTADLPEGVQQFIAQRNKPNPTFINTLTNLNEASRNFIIKNNELTFSDCRVLVMPDGTNAYEVSVNYFGTTHLTISFNADSKVNWVASFNRLKKFEQDFNGTPALWAPNLTTQEISYFRDVLAGSSHFLGFNLDNFLNFERSYRNEYEDVKCYELQLNNNKNEFWYLRFSADKKLIYSFYNSNY
;
A
#
# COMPACT_ATOMS: atom_id res chain seq x y z
N MET A 1 24.20 32.28 49.87
CA MET A 1 23.62 32.63 48.55
C MET A 1 22.20 32.07 48.50
N ARG A 2 21.25 32.90 48.07
CA ARG A 2 19.80 32.70 48.22
C ARG A 2 19.25 31.76 47.14
N PHE A 3 18.39 30.85 47.58
CA PHE A 3 17.49 30.01 46.78
C PHE A 3 16.54 30.87 45.94
N PHE A 4 16.33 30.50 44.67
CA PHE A 4 15.14 30.87 43.91
C PHE A 4 14.64 29.64 43.13
N SER A 5 13.65 28.97 43.70
CA SER A 5 12.79 28.01 43.01
C SER A 5 11.64 28.79 42.37
N ILE A 6 11.56 28.78 41.04
CA ILE A 6 10.37 29.25 40.32
C ILE A 6 9.56 28.01 39.94
N LEU A 7 8.51 27.76 40.72
CA LEU A 7 7.48 26.77 40.46
C LEU A 7 6.44 27.44 39.55
N ALA A 8 6.52 27.22 38.24
CA ALA A 8 5.49 27.67 37.30
C ALA A 8 4.35 26.64 37.25
N LEU A 9 3.33 26.88 38.06
CA LEU A 9 2.08 26.11 38.09
C LEU A 9 1.23 26.50 36.86
N GLY A 10 1.35 25.73 35.77
CA GLY A 10 0.54 25.89 34.57
C GLY A 10 -0.89 25.40 34.80
N PHE A 11 -1.82 26.35 34.97
CA PHE A 11 -3.26 26.12 35.01
C PHE A 11 -3.75 25.63 33.63
N LEU A 12 -3.99 24.33 33.49
CA LEU A 12 -4.66 23.74 32.32
C LEU A 12 -6.18 23.95 32.47
N ILE A 13 -6.70 24.97 31.79
CA ILE A 13 -8.14 25.22 31.68
C ILE A 13 -8.71 24.16 30.74
N LEU A 14 -9.34 23.13 31.31
CA LEU A 14 -10.24 22.22 30.61
C LEU A 14 -11.49 23.00 30.19
N GLN A 15 -11.46 23.63 29.01
CA GLN A 15 -12.68 24.07 28.36
C GLN A 15 -13.42 22.83 27.86
N GLY A 16 -14.50 22.48 28.55
CA GLY A 16 -15.42 21.44 28.11
C GLY A 16 -16.05 21.80 26.78
N CYS A 17 -15.76 21.01 25.74
CA CYS A 17 -16.53 21.02 24.51
C CYS A 17 -17.99 20.68 24.81
N LYS A 18 -18.88 21.68 24.79
CA LYS A 18 -20.32 21.45 24.63
C LYS A 18 -20.50 20.71 23.30
N LYS A 19 -20.87 19.43 23.35
CA LYS A 19 -21.40 18.70 22.18
C LYS A 19 -22.68 19.41 21.73
N THR A 20 -22.57 20.30 20.75
CA THR A 20 -23.71 20.69 19.94
C THR A 20 -24.18 19.44 19.21
N ASN A 21 -25.38 18.96 19.53
CA ASN A 21 -26.10 17.98 18.73
C ASN A 21 -26.43 18.63 17.39
N VAL A 22 -25.45 18.68 16.49
CA VAL A 22 -25.68 18.94 15.06
C VAL A 22 -26.22 17.63 14.51
N THR A 23 -27.52 17.57 14.28
CA THR A 23 -28.12 16.54 13.45
C THR A 23 -27.40 16.61 12.10
N PRO A 24 -26.67 15.57 11.66
CA PRO A 24 -26.02 15.59 10.36
C PRO A 24 -27.08 15.84 9.31
N ASP A 25 -26.84 16.80 8.41
CA ASP A 25 -27.68 16.96 7.23
C ASP A 25 -27.78 15.60 6.52
N PRO A 26 -28.96 15.25 5.98
CA PRO A 26 -29.11 14.01 5.24
C PRO A 26 -28.06 13.97 4.11
N PRO A 27 -27.37 12.84 3.92
CA PRO A 27 -26.36 12.74 2.88
C PRO A 27 -26.99 13.08 1.53
N LEU A 28 -26.34 13.97 0.78
CA LEU A 28 -26.74 14.27 -0.60
C LEU A 28 -26.80 12.96 -1.39
N PRO A 29 -27.81 12.76 -2.26
CA PRO A 29 -27.89 11.55 -3.07
C PRO A 29 -26.61 11.42 -3.89
N GLU A 30 -25.96 10.27 -3.80
CA GLU A 30 -24.75 10.00 -4.58
C GLU A 30 -25.08 10.12 -6.08
N PRO A 31 -24.24 10.78 -6.88
CA PRO A 31 -24.49 10.91 -8.31
C PRO A 31 -24.57 9.53 -8.95
N THR A 32 -25.67 9.26 -9.66
CA THR A 32 -25.85 8.00 -10.38
C THR A 32 -24.86 7.93 -11.54
N ILE A 33 -23.86 7.07 -11.42
CA ILE A 33 -22.88 6.81 -12.49
C ILE A 33 -23.49 5.81 -13.47
N GLU A 34 -23.57 6.18 -14.75
CA GLU A 34 -24.01 5.26 -15.79
C GLU A 34 -22.90 4.25 -16.10
N ILE A 35 -23.19 2.96 -15.95
CA ILE A 35 -22.23 1.90 -16.28
C ILE A 35 -22.06 1.84 -17.81
N PRO A 36 -20.84 1.96 -18.35
CA PRO A 36 -20.62 1.85 -19.79
C PRO A 36 -21.08 0.51 -20.35
N GLN A 37 -21.65 0.53 -21.55
CA GLN A 37 -22.18 -0.67 -22.20
C GLN A 37 -21.12 -1.78 -22.35
N THR A 38 -19.87 -1.42 -22.65
CA THR A 38 -18.74 -2.36 -22.73
C THR A 38 -18.48 -3.08 -21.41
N VAL A 39 -18.59 -2.37 -20.28
CA VAL A 39 -18.44 -2.96 -18.94
C VAL A 39 -19.61 -3.88 -18.63
N LYS A 40 -20.85 -3.48 -18.94
CA LYS A 40 -22.04 -4.35 -18.76
C LYS A 40 -21.89 -5.66 -19.53
N GLU A 41 -21.49 -5.58 -20.79
CA GLU A 41 -21.29 -6.73 -21.66
C GLU A 41 -20.18 -7.66 -21.15
N LEU A 42 -19.07 -7.10 -20.68
CA LEU A 42 -17.99 -7.88 -20.05
C LEU A 42 -18.48 -8.63 -18.81
N ILE A 43 -19.23 -7.96 -17.93
CA ILE A 43 -19.78 -8.56 -16.71
C ILE A 43 -20.77 -9.67 -17.06
N TYR A 44 -21.76 -9.42 -17.93
CA TYR A 44 -22.73 -10.47 -18.31
C TYR A 44 -22.10 -11.61 -19.10
N LYS A 45 -21.02 -11.36 -19.84
CA LYS A 45 -20.24 -12.44 -20.47
C LYS A 45 -19.55 -13.33 -19.44
N ALA A 46 -18.96 -12.74 -18.39
CA ALA A 46 -18.28 -13.47 -17.32
C ALA A 46 -19.28 -14.12 -16.33
N TYR A 47 -20.43 -13.49 -16.12
CA TYR A 47 -21.49 -13.89 -15.20
C TYR A 47 -22.87 -13.86 -15.90
N PRO A 48 -23.19 -14.86 -16.74
CA PRO A 48 -24.40 -14.85 -17.57
C PRO A 48 -25.73 -14.84 -16.82
N THR A 49 -25.71 -15.20 -15.53
CA THR A 49 -26.87 -15.22 -14.64
C THR A 49 -26.84 -14.08 -13.61
N ALA A 50 -25.98 -13.09 -13.79
CA ALA A 50 -26.00 -11.87 -13.00
C ALA A 50 -27.39 -11.19 -13.11
N GLY A 51 -27.93 -10.77 -11.98
CA GLY A 51 -29.10 -9.89 -11.93
C GLY A 51 -28.74 -8.46 -12.36
N GLU A 52 -29.62 -7.52 -12.03
CA GLU A 52 -29.41 -6.10 -12.33
C GLU A 52 -28.10 -5.57 -11.72
N LEU A 53 -27.30 -4.91 -12.57
CA LEU A 53 -26.08 -4.23 -12.19
C LEU A 53 -26.41 -2.91 -11.48
N LYS A 54 -25.89 -2.70 -10.27
CA LYS A 54 -26.19 -1.56 -9.40
C LYS A 54 -24.94 -1.07 -8.66
N ASN A 55 -25.09 0.04 -7.93
CA ASN A 55 -24.04 0.64 -7.10
C ASN A 55 -22.74 0.88 -7.88
N ALA A 56 -22.88 1.41 -9.11
CA ALA A 56 -21.75 1.70 -9.96
C ALA A 56 -20.91 2.81 -9.34
N ARG A 57 -19.61 2.55 -9.19
CA ARG A 57 -18.63 3.54 -8.74
C ARG A 57 -17.51 3.62 -9.75
N GLU A 58 -17.16 4.83 -10.12
CA GLU A 58 -15.99 5.11 -10.94
C GLU A 58 -14.76 5.13 -10.03
N LEU A 59 -13.81 4.22 -10.29
CA LEU A 59 -12.53 4.16 -9.57
C LEU A 59 -11.45 4.94 -10.31
N GLU A 60 -11.49 4.93 -11.64
CA GLU A 60 -10.65 5.75 -12.49
C GLU A 60 -11.51 6.38 -13.57
N LYS A 61 -11.40 7.70 -13.70
CA LYS A 61 -12.27 8.49 -14.57
C LYS A 61 -12.28 7.94 -16.00
N ASP A 62 -13.48 7.61 -16.48
CA ASP A 62 -13.84 7.05 -17.77
C ASP A 62 -13.19 5.67 -18.08
N LYS A 63 -12.51 5.05 -17.11
CA LYS A 63 -11.60 3.91 -17.34
C LYS A 63 -11.94 2.66 -16.56
N VAL A 64 -12.11 2.78 -15.25
CA VAL A 64 -12.28 1.64 -14.33
C VAL A 64 -13.49 1.84 -13.45
N TYR A 65 -14.33 0.81 -13.39
CA TYR A 65 -15.61 0.84 -12.72
C TYR A 65 -15.73 -0.33 -11.75
N GLU A 66 -16.22 -0.05 -10.56
CA GLU A 66 -16.73 -1.06 -9.63
C GLU A 66 -18.24 -1.17 -9.79
N VAL A 67 -18.75 -2.38 -9.93
CA VAL A 67 -20.17 -2.65 -10.15
C VAL A 67 -20.60 -3.79 -9.25
N SER A 68 -21.73 -3.63 -8.57
CA SER A 68 -22.33 -4.69 -7.75
C SER A 68 -23.50 -5.37 -8.45
N PHE A 69 -23.68 -6.66 -8.24
CA PHE A 69 -24.85 -7.40 -8.71
C PHE A 69 -25.11 -8.62 -7.85
N ARG A 70 -26.30 -9.22 -7.99
CA ARG A 70 -26.66 -10.46 -7.30
C ARG A 70 -26.68 -11.62 -8.28
N MET A 71 -26.17 -12.77 -7.88
CA MET A 71 -26.24 -14.02 -8.66
C MET A 71 -26.73 -15.13 -7.73
N GLY A 72 -28.01 -15.51 -7.88
CA GLY A 72 -28.70 -16.38 -6.90
C GLY A 72 -28.90 -15.65 -5.56
N GLU A 73 -28.38 -16.24 -4.48
CA GLU A 73 -28.45 -15.66 -3.13
C GLU A 73 -27.21 -14.87 -2.73
N LYS A 74 -26.21 -14.78 -3.62
CA LYS A 74 -24.92 -14.18 -3.31
C LYS A 74 -24.77 -12.83 -4.00
N ASP A 75 -24.25 -11.86 -3.26
CA ASP A 75 -23.88 -10.55 -3.78
C ASP A 75 -22.43 -10.57 -4.27
N TYR A 76 -22.18 -9.89 -5.37
CA TYR A 76 -20.88 -9.76 -6.02
C TYR A 76 -20.56 -8.29 -6.22
N SER A 77 -19.28 -7.93 -6.09
CA SER A 77 -18.70 -6.68 -6.56
C SER A 77 -17.61 -7.02 -7.57
N VAL A 78 -17.63 -6.37 -8.73
CA VAL A 78 -16.66 -6.57 -9.81
C VAL A 78 -16.01 -5.26 -10.17
N ILE A 79 -14.68 -5.23 -10.19
CA ILE A 79 -13.90 -4.13 -10.74
C ILE A 79 -13.53 -4.49 -12.18
N SER A 80 -13.93 -3.65 -13.12
CA SER A 80 -13.72 -3.87 -14.56
C SER A 80 -13.16 -2.61 -15.20
N SER A 81 -12.21 -2.79 -16.12
CA SER A 81 -11.95 -1.79 -17.15
C SER A 81 -12.93 -1.96 -18.30
N GLN A 82 -12.81 -1.15 -19.35
CA GLN A 82 -13.59 -1.32 -20.57
C GLN A 82 -13.25 -2.61 -21.36
N SER A 83 -12.17 -3.31 -21.00
CA SER A 83 -11.67 -4.47 -21.76
C SER A 83 -11.53 -5.76 -20.94
N ASN A 84 -11.42 -5.67 -19.61
CA ASN A 84 -11.14 -6.82 -18.76
C ASN A 84 -11.81 -6.68 -17.39
N ILE A 85 -12.18 -7.84 -16.80
CA ILE A 85 -12.46 -7.94 -15.37
C ILE A 85 -11.12 -7.95 -14.63
N LEU A 86 -10.90 -6.95 -13.76
CA LEU A 86 -9.64 -6.77 -13.01
C LEU A 86 -9.68 -7.43 -11.64
N GLN A 87 -10.86 -7.44 -11.01
CA GLN A 87 -11.11 -8.10 -9.72
C GLN A 87 -12.58 -8.49 -9.62
N SER A 88 -12.88 -9.58 -8.91
CA SER A 88 -14.24 -9.91 -8.50
C SER A 88 -14.24 -10.33 -7.04
N SER A 89 -15.23 -9.89 -6.28
CA SER A 89 -15.40 -10.19 -4.86
C SER A 89 -16.81 -10.71 -4.64
N ARG A 90 -16.93 -11.75 -3.84
CA ARG A 90 -18.21 -12.25 -3.34
C ARG A 90 -18.42 -11.67 -1.95
N MET A 91 -19.62 -11.22 -1.62
CA MET A 91 -19.94 -10.71 -0.29
C MET A 91 -20.84 -11.73 0.39
N SER A 92 -20.44 -12.20 1.58
CA SER A 92 -21.26 -13.11 2.39
C SER A 92 -22.06 -12.37 3.47
N GLY A 93 -21.69 -11.14 3.85
CA GLY A 93 -22.46 -10.30 4.78
C GLY A 93 -22.62 -10.91 6.18
N GLU A 94 -21.67 -11.75 6.58
CA GLU A 94 -21.75 -12.54 7.81
C GLU A 94 -21.23 -11.76 9.03
N GLU A 95 -21.64 -12.18 10.22
CA GLU A 95 -21.00 -11.74 11.46
C GLU A 95 -19.57 -12.28 11.53
N VAL A 96 -18.67 -11.55 12.22
CA VAL A 96 -17.28 -11.98 12.37
C VAL A 96 -17.24 -13.23 13.27
N PRO A 97 -16.72 -14.38 12.80
CA PRO A 97 -16.67 -15.59 13.61
C PRO A 97 -15.79 -15.42 14.85
N GLU A 98 -16.18 -16.02 15.98
CA GLU A 98 -15.41 -15.95 17.24
C GLU A 98 -13.97 -16.47 17.06
N SER A 99 -13.78 -17.51 16.24
CA SER A 99 -12.45 -18.06 15.92
C SER A 99 -11.52 -17.03 15.24
N VAL A 100 -12.08 -16.12 14.44
CA VAL A 100 -11.34 -15.03 13.78
C VAL A 100 -10.97 -13.96 14.81
N VAL A 101 -11.88 -13.62 15.71
CA VAL A 101 -11.63 -12.69 16.81
C VAL A 101 -10.53 -13.22 17.72
N GLU A 102 -10.64 -14.46 18.19
CA GLU A 102 -9.63 -15.11 19.05
C GLU A 102 -8.25 -15.12 18.39
N ARG A 103 -8.20 -15.36 17.08
CA ARG A 103 -6.96 -15.36 16.32
C ARG A 103 -6.27 -14.00 16.38
N VAL A 104 -7.01 -12.90 16.18
CA VAL A 104 -6.45 -11.54 16.28
C VAL A 104 -6.04 -11.19 17.71
N GLN A 105 -6.77 -11.65 18.73
CA GLN A 105 -6.45 -11.37 20.14
C GLN A 105 -5.11 -11.97 20.61
N LYS A 106 -4.59 -12.98 19.89
CA LYS A 106 -3.28 -13.59 20.15
C LYS A 106 -2.11 -12.83 19.53
N LEU A 107 -2.39 -11.89 18.62
CA LEU A 107 -1.38 -11.11 17.90
C LEU A 107 -1.03 -9.80 18.61
N SER A 108 0.06 -9.18 18.18
CA SER A 108 0.51 -7.85 18.65
C SER A 108 -0.38 -6.71 18.18
N ILE A 109 -1.23 -6.96 17.17
CA ILE A 109 -2.25 -6.03 16.65
C ILE A 109 -3.57 -6.07 17.42
N LYS A 110 -3.66 -6.79 18.55
CA LYS A 110 -4.90 -6.88 19.33
C LYS A 110 -5.41 -5.52 19.84
N GLY A 111 -6.70 -5.46 20.17
CA GLY A 111 -7.35 -4.28 20.76
C GLY A 111 -8.18 -3.44 19.79
N GLY A 112 -8.16 -3.75 18.50
CA GLY A 112 -9.10 -3.19 17.51
C GLY A 112 -10.45 -3.90 17.47
N VAL A 113 -11.36 -3.37 16.64
CA VAL A 113 -12.72 -3.90 16.42
C VAL A 113 -12.83 -4.45 15.00
N LEU A 114 -13.24 -5.70 14.86
CA LEU A 114 -13.54 -6.34 13.57
C LEU A 114 -15.01 -6.11 13.20
N SER A 115 -15.27 -5.89 11.92
CA SER A 115 -16.62 -5.71 11.37
C SER A 115 -16.67 -6.14 9.89
N ASN A 116 -17.86 -6.24 9.31
CA ASN A 116 -18.07 -6.45 7.87
C ASN A 116 -17.30 -7.69 7.34
N TYR A 117 -17.51 -8.84 7.98
CA TYR A 117 -16.85 -10.09 7.60
C TYR A 117 -17.39 -10.61 6.27
N ARG A 118 -16.49 -11.01 5.38
CA ARG A 118 -16.83 -11.43 4.01
C ARG A 118 -15.74 -12.32 3.41
N THR A 119 -16.12 -13.22 2.50
CA THR A 119 -15.15 -14.02 1.73
C THR A 119 -14.92 -13.41 0.35
N VAL A 120 -13.74 -12.84 0.12
CA VAL A 120 -13.37 -12.26 -1.18
C VAL A 120 -12.64 -13.27 -2.06
N THR A 121 -12.88 -13.21 -3.36
CA THR A 121 -12.03 -13.90 -4.34
C THR A 121 -10.87 -12.96 -4.70
N ILE A 122 -9.65 -13.38 -4.46
CA ILE A 122 -8.45 -12.59 -4.77
C ILE A 122 -8.04 -12.82 -6.24
N ALA A 123 -7.16 -11.96 -6.77
CA ALA A 123 -6.82 -11.91 -8.19
C ALA A 123 -6.34 -13.23 -8.83
N ASN A 124 -5.83 -14.19 -8.05
CA ASN A 124 -5.42 -15.51 -8.54
C ASN A 124 -6.51 -16.59 -8.44
N GLY A 125 -7.75 -16.21 -8.14
CA GLY A 125 -8.89 -17.13 -7.98
C GLY A 125 -8.99 -17.80 -6.61
N GLY A 126 -8.05 -17.55 -5.70
CA GLY A 126 -8.17 -17.99 -4.31
C GLY A 126 -9.33 -17.30 -3.60
N GLU A 127 -9.91 -17.96 -2.61
CA GLU A 127 -10.83 -17.31 -1.66
C GLU A 127 -10.03 -16.94 -0.39
N ALA A 128 -10.36 -15.80 0.21
CA ALA A 128 -9.84 -15.39 1.49
C ALA A 128 -10.93 -14.72 2.30
N ASP A 129 -10.97 -15.02 3.60
CA ASP A 129 -11.84 -14.32 4.51
C ASP A 129 -11.23 -12.97 4.86
N VAL A 130 -12.04 -11.93 4.88
CA VAL A 130 -11.62 -10.57 5.23
C VAL A 130 -12.64 -9.92 6.15
N ALA A 131 -12.15 -8.98 6.95
CA ALA A 131 -12.97 -8.12 7.80
C ALA A 131 -12.37 -6.71 7.79
N ASP A 132 -13.22 -5.71 7.97
CA ASP A 132 -12.74 -4.38 8.29
C ASP A 132 -12.25 -4.39 9.74
N TYR A 133 -11.10 -3.76 10.00
CA TYR A 133 -10.46 -3.73 11.31
C TYR A 133 -10.13 -2.30 11.72
N LEU A 134 -10.83 -1.78 12.72
CA LEU A 134 -10.55 -0.47 13.30
C LEU A 134 -9.58 -0.65 14.47
N LEU A 135 -8.30 -0.33 14.24
CA LEU A 135 -7.24 -0.43 15.24
C LEU A 135 -6.73 0.97 15.57
N ASN A 136 -6.83 1.38 16.84
CA ASN A 136 -6.31 2.67 17.33
C ASN A 136 -6.73 3.89 16.47
N GLY A 137 -7.94 3.87 15.91
CA GLY A 137 -8.48 4.95 15.06
C GLY A 137 -8.17 4.82 13.56
N PHE A 138 -7.40 3.83 13.14
CA PHE A 138 -7.07 3.59 11.74
C PHE A 138 -7.87 2.41 11.20
N LYS A 139 -8.38 2.57 9.98
CA LYS A 139 -9.13 1.53 9.26
C LYS A 139 -8.16 0.67 8.45
N TYR A 140 -8.27 -0.64 8.64
CA TYR A 140 -7.56 -1.65 7.86
C TYR A 140 -8.55 -2.65 7.29
N VAL A 141 -8.12 -3.38 6.27
CA VAL A 141 -8.75 -4.65 5.88
C VAL A 141 -7.89 -5.79 6.40
N ALA A 142 -8.40 -6.50 7.41
CA ALA A 142 -7.81 -7.71 7.91
C ALA A 142 -8.13 -8.86 6.96
N ARG A 143 -7.11 -9.54 6.45
CA ARG A 143 -7.25 -10.73 5.60
C ARG A 143 -6.71 -11.96 6.32
N PHE A 144 -7.51 -13.00 6.33
CA PHE A 144 -7.24 -14.25 7.01
C PHE A 144 -6.96 -15.33 5.96
N THR A 145 -5.83 -16.02 6.12
CA THR A 145 -5.51 -17.25 5.40
C THR A 145 -5.28 -18.36 6.41
N PRO A 146 -5.22 -19.65 6.00
CA PRO A 146 -4.93 -20.73 6.95
C PRO A 146 -3.66 -20.51 7.78
N TYR A 147 -2.67 -19.80 7.23
CA TYR A 147 -1.32 -19.66 7.82
C TYR A 147 -0.96 -18.24 8.22
N ALA A 148 -1.77 -17.23 7.88
CA ALA A 148 -1.42 -15.85 8.16
C ALA A 148 -2.62 -14.93 8.42
N VAL A 149 -2.34 -13.82 9.10
CA VAL A 149 -3.21 -12.65 9.17
C VAL A 149 -2.46 -11.48 8.55
N TYR A 150 -3.12 -10.76 7.67
CA TYR A 150 -2.59 -9.56 7.04
C TYR A 150 -3.46 -8.37 7.42
N LEU A 151 -2.88 -7.20 7.70
CA LEU A 151 -3.63 -5.95 7.74
C LEU A 151 -3.19 -5.08 6.57
N ASN A 152 -4.12 -4.83 5.66
CA ASN A 152 -3.92 -3.94 4.53
C ASN A 152 -4.43 -2.53 4.86
N PRO A 153 -3.72 -1.46 4.50
CA PRO A 153 -4.16 -0.08 4.73
C PRO A 153 -5.15 0.43 3.66
N PHE A 154 -5.57 -0.42 2.73
CA PHE A 154 -6.46 -0.12 1.61
C PHE A 154 -7.70 -1.01 1.67
N GLU A 155 -8.81 -0.53 1.11
CA GLU A 155 -10.11 -1.24 1.09
C GLU A 155 -10.08 -2.41 0.10
N LYS A 156 -9.49 -2.17 -1.07
CA LYS A 156 -9.40 -3.11 -2.18
C LYS A 156 -8.22 -2.76 -3.08
N ASP A 157 -7.80 -3.74 -3.86
CA ASP A 157 -6.74 -3.59 -4.83
C ASP A 157 -7.05 -4.35 -6.13
N TYR A 158 -6.56 -3.83 -7.24
CA TYR A 158 -6.66 -4.49 -8.52
C TYR A 158 -5.39 -4.27 -9.34
N TYR A 159 -5.20 -5.14 -10.33
CA TYR A 159 -4.03 -5.08 -11.20
C TYR A 159 -4.45 -4.70 -12.61
N THR A 160 -3.75 -3.74 -13.20
CA THR A 160 -3.82 -3.48 -14.65
C THR A 160 -2.47 -3.76 -15.30
N LYS A 161 -2.52 -4.35 -16.50
CA LYS A 161 -1.36 -4.56 -17.38
C LYS A 161 -1.34 -3.59 -18.56
N ASN A 162 -2.27 -2.62 -18.57
CA ASN A 162 -2.35 -1.62 -19.61
C ASN A 162 -2.04 -0.24 -19.03
N THR A 163 -1.00 0.42 -19.53
CA THR A 163 -0.64 1.78 -19.10
C THR A 163 -1.77 2.78 -19.36
N ALA A 164 -2.61 2.56 -20.38
CA ALA A 164 -3.73 3.44 -20.69
C ALA A 164 -4.77 3.54 -19.55
N ASP A 165 -4.85 2.51 -18.70
CA ASP A 165 -5.77 2.47 -17.55
C ASP A 165 -5.28 3.34 -16.38
N LEU A 166 -4.05 3.86 -16.42
CA LEU A 166 -3.45 4.67 -15.36
C LEU A 166 -3.78 6.17 -15.51
N PRO A 167 -3.60 6.98 -14.45
CA PRO A 167 -3.64 8.44 -14.58
C PRO A 167 -2.60 8.97 -15.56
N GLU A 168 -2.92 10.08 -16.23
CA GLU A 168 -2.06 10.67 -17.27
C GLU A 168 -0.65 10.99 -16.75
N GLY A 169 -0.52 11.53 -15.53
CA GLY A 169 0.79 11.85 -14.94
C GLY A 169 1.68 10.61 -14.76
N VAL A 170 1.09 9.47 -14.39
CA VAL A 170 1.81 8.19 -14.28
C VAL A 170 2.24 7.70 -15.66
N GLN A 171 1.35 7.77 -16.66
CA GLN A 171 1.67 7.41 -18.05
C GLN A 171 2.83 8.24 -18.60
N GLN A 172 2.77 9.56 -18.42
CA GLN A 172 3.80 10.49 -18.86
C GLN A 172 5.14 10.21 -18.17
N PHE A 173 5.13 9.94 -16.85
CA PHE A 173 6.34 9.62 -16.09
C PHE A 173 7.08 8.40 -16.67
N ILE A 174 6.34 7.33 -17.02
CA ILE A 174 6.91 6.12 -17.61
C ILE A 174 7.36 6.39 -19.05
N ALA A 175 6.53 7.05 -19.87
CA ALA A 175 6.83 7.32 -21.27
C ALA A 175 8.09 8.19 -21.47
N GLN A 176 8.33 9.14 -20.57
CA GLN A 176 9.52 9.99 -20.58
C GLN A 176 10.83 9.22 -20.32
N ARG A 177 10.75 8.01 -19.78
CA ARG A 177 11.90 7.14 -19.44
C ARG A 177 12.08 6.01 -20.44
N ASN A 178 11.77 6.28 -21.70
CA ASN A 178 11.98 5.34 -22.82
C ASN A 178 13.45 5.21 -23.24
N LYS A 179 14.38 5.95 -22.62
CA LYS A 179 15.83 5.82 -22.83
C LYS A 179 16.59 6.09 -21.53
N PRO A 180 17.68 5.34 -21.27
CA PRO A 180 18.56 5.59 -20.14
C PRO A 180 19.27 6.93 -20.29
N ASN A 181 19.47 7.62 -19.17
CA ASN A 181 20.39 8.76 -19.10
C ASN A 181 21.84 8.29 -19.32
N PRO A 182 22.50 8.63 -20.44
CA PRO A 182 23.85 8.14 -20.74
C PRO A 182 24.90 8.58 -19.71
N THR A 183 24.73 9.77 -19.13
CA THR A 183 25.62 10.28 -18.07
C THR A 183 25.57 9.37 -16.86
N PHE A 184 24.38 8.96 -16.43
CA PHE A 184 24.21 8.04 -15.31
C PHE A 184 24.78 6.65 -15.63
N ILE A 185 24.53 6.10 -16.82
CA ILE A 185 25.11 4.80 -17.20
C ILE A 185 26.63 4.82 -17.16
N ASN A 186 27.25 5.94 -17.54
CA ASN A 186 28.70 6.09 -17.50
C ASN A 186 29.26 6.18 -16.06
N THR A 187 28.45 6.55 -15.07
CA THR A 187 28.87 6.48 -13.65
C THR A 187 28.83 5.06 -13.09
N LEU A 188 28.22 4.09 -13.78
CA LEU A 188 28.17 2.69 -13.36
C LEU A 188 29.49 1.97 -13.76
N THR A 189 30.61 2.38 -13.15
CA THR A 189 31.96 1.95 -13.54
C THR A 189 32.20 0.46 -13.40
N ASN A 190 31.42 -0.21 -12.54
CA ASN A 190 31.59 -1.63 -12.24
C ASN A 190 30.88 -2.56 -13.24
N LEU A 191 30.22 -1.99 -14.25
CA LEU A 191 29.66 -2.76 -15.36
C LEU A 191 30.69 -2.95 -16.47
N ASN A 192 30.82 -4.18 -16.98
CA ASN A 192 31.61 -4.42 -18.18
C ASN A 192 30.96 -3.75 -19.42
N GLU A 193 31.72 -3.67 -20.51
CA GLU A 193 31.26 -3.01 -21.74
C GLU A 193 29.99 -3.67 -22.32
N ALA A 194 29.90 -5.00 -22.29
CA ALA A 194 28.73 -5.72 -22.78
C ALA A 194 27.45 -5.37 -22.00
N SER A 195 27.53 -5.32 -20.67
CA SER A 195 26.42 -4.91 -19.80
C SER A 195 26.03 -3.44 -20.02
N ARG A 196 27.00 -2.53 -20.18
CA ARG A 196 26.71 -1.13 -20.52
C ARG A 196 26.01 -1.01 -21.86
N ASN A 197 26.53 -1.69 -22.89
CA ASN A 197 25.93 -1.72 -24.22
C ASN A 197 24.52 -2.35 -24.21
N PHE A 198 24.27 -3.35 -23.36
CA PHE A 198 22.93 -3.89 -23.15
C PHE A 198 22.00 -2.83 -22.57
N ILE A 199 22.38 -2.17 -21.48
CA ILE A 199 21.56 -1.15 -20.83
C ILE A 199 21.24 0.02 -21.76
N ILE A 200 22.24 0.52 -22.51
CA ILE A 200 22.08 1.65 -23.45
C ILE A 200 21.05 1.36 -24.55
N LYS A 201 20.89 0.09 -24.93
CA LYS A 201 19.94 -0.34 -25.97
C LYS A 201 18.51 -0.55 -25.47
N ASN A 202 18.31 -0.62 -24.15
CA ASN A 202 17.00 -0.82 -23.54
C ASN A 202 16.37 0.52 -23.13
N ASN A 203 15.07 0.51 -22.83
CA ASN A 203 14.43 1.63 -22.15
C ASN A 203 14.94 1.72 -20.70
N GLU A 204 14.91 2.91 -20.13
CA GLU A 204 15.17 3.05 -18.70
C GLU A 204 14.07 2.35 -17.90
N LEU A 205 12.81 2.68 -18.16
CA LEU A 205 11.66 2.00 -17.59
C LEU A 205 10.85 1.33 -18.69
N THR A 206 10.57 0.03 -18.51
CA THR A 206 9.54 -0.66 -19.25
C THR A 206 8.43 -1.07 -18.29
N PHE A 207 7.21 -0.58 -18.52
CA PHE A 207 6.05 -0.95 -17.73
C PHE A 207 5.81 -2.46 -17.77
N SER A 208 5.53 -3.06 -16.61
CA SER A 208 5.09 -4.46 -16.49
C SER A 208 3.60 -4.52 -16.14
N ASP A 209 3.27 -3.94 -14.99
CA ASP A 209 1.94 -3.93 -14.41
C ASP A 209 1.83 -2.80 -13.39
N CYS A 210 0.62 -2.54 -12.94
CA CYS A 210 0.35 -1.64 -11.83
C CYS A 210 -0.67 -2.28 -10.91
N ARG A 211 -0.35 -2.30 -9.62
CA ARG A 211 -1.32 -2.56 -8.57
C ARG A 211 -1.91 -1.24 -8.10
N VAL A 212 -3.20 -1.05 -8.28
CA VAL A 212 -3.94 0.11 -7.79
C VAL A 212 -4.51 -0.23 -6.43
N LEU A 213 -4.25 0.63 -5.44
CA LEU A 213 -4.74 0.52 -4.08
C LEU A 213 -5.84 1.56 -3.87
N VAL A 214 -7.07 1.12 -3.61
CA VAL A 214 -8.19 2.01 -3.29
C VAL A 214 -8.20 2.23 -1.78
N MET A 215 -7.89 3.45 -1.37
CA MET A 215 -7.77 3.84 0.04
C MET A 215 -9.15 4.00 0.70
N PRO A 216 -9.26 3.95 2.04
CA PRO A 216 -10.53 4.09 2.75
C PRO A 216 -11.22 5.45 2.58
N ASP A 217 -10.49 6.49 2.17
CA ASP A 217 -11.03 7.81 1.82
C ASP A 217 -11.48 7.91 0.35
N GLY A 218 -11.36 6.82 -0.39
CA GLY A 218 -11.72 6.70 -1.79
C GLY A 218 -10.68 7.20 -2.77
N THR A 219 -9.53 7.70 -2.30
CA THR A 219 -8.40 8.03 -3.16
C THR A 219 -7.65 6.78 -3.61
N ASN A 220 -6.90 6.89 -4.70
CA ASN A 220 -6.08 5.78 -5.20
C ASN A 220 -4.59 6.05 -4.96
N ALA A 221 -3.85 4.98 -4.71
CA ALA A 221 -2.39 4.94 -4.84
C ALA A 221 -2.00 3.89 -5.88
N TYR A 222 -0.87 4.10 -6.54
CA TYR A 222 -0.45 3.27 -7.68
C TYR A 222 0.91 2.68 -7.39
N GLU A 223 1.02 1.36 -7.29
CA GLU A 223 2.30 0.65 -7.22
C GLU A 223 2.63 0.12 -8.62
N VAL A 224 3.40 0.90 -9.38
CA VAL A 224 3.81 0.57 -10.74
C VAL A 224 5.05 -0.30 -10.72
N SER A 225 4.91 -1.50 -11.28
CA SER A 225 6.00 -2.44 -11.54
C SER A 225 6.67 -2.12 -12.87
N VAL A 226 8.00 -1.96 -12.84
CA VAL A 226 8.81 -1.63 -14.02
C VAL A 226 10.00 -2.57 -14.13
N ASN A 227 10.35 -2.92 -15.37
CA ASN A 227 11.65 -3.49 -15.68
C ASN A 227 12.64 -2.33 -15.88
N TYR A 228 13.51 -2.12 -14.90
CA TYR A 228 14.55 -1.09 -14.92
C TYR A 228 15.75 -1.55 -15.74
N PHE A 229 16.09 -0.80 -16.79
CA PHE A 229 17.10 -1.13 -17.80
C PHE A 229 16.96 -2.53 -18.41
N GLY A 230 15.74 -3.09 -18.43
CA GLY A 230 15.47 -4.44 -18.92
C GLY A 230 16.05 -5.57 -18.06
N THR A 231 16.52 -5.29 -16.84
CA THR A 231 17.20 -6.29 -15.98
C THR A 231 16.51 -6.54 -14.66
N THR A 232 16.01 -5.48 -14.02
CA THR A 232 15.58 -5.53 -12.62
C THR A 232 14.13 -5.14 -12.51
N HIS A 233 13.32 -6.00 -11.91
CA HIS A 233 11.93 -5.69 -11.60
C HIS A 233 11.86 -4.84 -10.33
N LEU A 234 11.47 -3.58 -10.47
CA LEU A 234 11.36 -2.62 -9.37
C LEU A 234 9.93 -2.05 -9.30
N THR A 235 9.59 -1.49 -8.15
CA THR A 235 8.28 -0.86 -7.92
C THR A 235 8.47 0.63 -7.67
N ILE A 236 7.60 1.45 -8.26
CA ILE A 236 7.49 2.89 -8.01
C ILE A 236 6.07 3.14 -7.50
N SER A 237 5.93 3.84 -6.37
CA SER A 237 4.63 4.22 -5.84
C SER A 237 4.31 5.68 -6.17
N PHE A 238 3.08 5.90 -6.62
CA PHE A 238 2.49 7.20 -6.89
C PHE A 238 1.27 7.42 -6.00
N ASN A 239 1.05 8.67 -5.59
CA ASN A 239 -0.18 9.07 -4.93
C ASN A 239 -1.30 9.40 -5.95
N ALA A 240 -2.48 9.79 -5.45
CA ALA A 240 -3.63 10.17 -6.28
C ALA A 240 -3.34 11.31 -7.27
N ASP A 241 -2.40 12.21 -6.95
CA ASP A 241 -1.97 13.31 -7.83
C ASP A 241 -0.93 12.89 -8.88
N SER A 242 -0.70 11.59 -9.05
CA SER A 242 0.34 11.04 -9.93
C SER A 242 1.77 11.47 -9.56
N LYS A 243 2.03 11.84 -8.31
CA LYS A 243 3.38 12.19 -7.83
C LYS A 243 4.05 10.96 -7.24
N VAL A 244 5.30 10.72 -7.61
CA VAL A 244 6.12 9.67 -6.99
C VAL A 244 6.29 10.00 -5.51
N ASN A 245 5.87 9.07 -4.64
CA ASN A 245 6.03 9.21 -3.20
C ASN A 245 6.97 8.14 -2.60
N TRP A 246 7.29 7.09 -3.36
CA TRP A 246 8.22 6.04 -2.95
C TRP A 246 8.79 5.26 -4.14
N VAL A 247 10.00 4.75 -3.98
CA VAL A 247 10.71 3.93 -4.97
C VAL A 247 11.36 2.73 -4.27
N ALA A 248 11.24 1.55 -4.87
CA ALA A 248 11.84 0.33 -4.36
C ALA A 248 13.30 0.22 -4.83
N SER A 249 14.27 0.30 -3.91
CA SER A 249 15.62 -0.26 -4.13
C SER A 249 16.43 0.24 -5.35
N PHE A 250 16.07 1.36 -5.99
CA PHE A 250 16.77 1.90 -7.17
C PHE A 250 18.25 2.23 -6.90
N ASN A 251 18.56 2.70 -5.69
CA ASN A 251 19.93 3.01 -5.27
C ASN A 251 20.80 1.76 -5.06
N ARG A 252 20.24 0.54 -5.06
CA ARG A 252 21.03 -0.69 -5.03
C ARG A 252 21.89 -0.85 -6.29
N LEU A 253 21.47 -0.27 -7.42
CA LEU A 253 22.29 -0.24 -8.63
C LEU A 253 23.52 0.67 -8.50
N LYS A 254 23.42 1.77 -7.75
CA LYS A 254 24.58 2.63 -7.42
C LYS A 254 25.56 1.94 -6.46
N LYS A 255 25.05 1.08 -5.57
CA LYS A 255 25.86 0.32 -4.61
C LYS A 255 26.68 -0.82 -5.21
N PHE A 256 26.50 -1.14 -6.50
CA PHE A 256 27.43 -2.03 -7.21
C PHE A 256 28.85 -1.47 -7.32
N GLU A 257 29.13 -0.26 -6.81
CA GLU A 257 30.47 0.31 -6.59
C GLU A 257 31.39 -0.55 -5.69
N GLN A 258 30.85 -1.47 -4.89
CA GLN A 258 31.64 -2.49 -4.17
C GLN A 258 31.67 -3.78 -5.00
N ASP A 259 32.87 -4.33 -5.22
CA ASP A 259 33.10 -5.58 -5.95
C ASP A 259 32.02 -6.62 -5.65
N PHE A 260 31.54 -7.33 -6.68
CA PHE A 260 30.61 -8.47 -6.54
C PHE A 260 31.10 -9.56 -5.55
N ASN A 261 32.37 -9.50 -5.13
CA ASN A 261 33.00 -10.39 -4.16
C ASN A 261 32.82 -9.96 -2.69
N GLY A 262 32.32 -8.75 -2.42
CA GLY A 262 32.09 -8.24 -1.07
C GLY A 262 30.62 -7.91 -0.88
N THR A 263 29.76 -8.92 -0.82
CA THR A 263 28.31 -8.78 -0.70
C THR A 263 27.98 -7.91 0.54
N PRO A 264 27.51 -6.65 0.42
CA PRO A 264 26.58 -6.18 1.42
C PRO A 264 25.39 -7.12 1.20
N ALA A 265 25.09 -7.98 2.18
CA ALA A 265 23.98 -8.94 2.07
C ALA A 265 22.79 -8.24 1.41
N LEU A 266 22.06 -8.91 0.50
CA LEU A 266 20.90 -8.38 -0.25
C LEU A 266 19.83 -7.71 0.64
N TRP A 267 19.99 -7.80 1.96
CA TRP A 267 19.12 -7.31 3.01
C TRP A 267 19.83 -6.43 4.06
N ALA A 268 21.06 -5.97 3.81
CA ALA A 268 21.81 -5.15 4.75
C ALA A 268 21.18 -3.74 4.86
N PRO A 269 20.76 -3.31 6.07
CA PRO A 269 20.28 -1.95 6.30
C PRO A 269 21.26 -0.89 5.81
N ASN A 270 20.74 0.26 5.36
CA ASN A 270 21.57 1.42 4.99
C ASN A 270 21.13 2.74 5.63
N LEU A 271 20.25 2.67 6.62
CA LEU A 271 19.98 3.81 7.49
C LEU A 271 21.12 3.96 8.51
N THR A 272 21.45 5.21 8.81
CA THR A 272 22.33 5.56 9.91
C THR A 272 21.64 5.31 11.27
N THR A 273 22.42 5.14 12.34
CA THR A 273 21.88 5.03 13.71
C THR A 273 20.99 6.22 14.09
N GLN A 274 21.32 7.43 13.61
CA GLN A 274 20.51 8.63 13.84
C GLN A 274 19.16 8.55 13.11
N GLU A 275 19.14 8.09 11.86
CA GLU A 275 17.90 7.88 11.10
C GLU A 275 17.03 6.81 11.77
N ILE A 276 17.61 5.71 12.21
CA ILE A 276 16.86 4.65 12.92
C ILE A 276 16.29 5.18 14.23
N SER A 277 17.09 5.91 15.02
CA SER A 277 16.64 6.50 16.29
C SER A 277 15.46 7.46 16.08
N TYR A 278 15.50 8.28 15.02
CA TYR A 278 14.37 9.12 14.66
C TYR A 278 13.09 8.31 14.43
N PHE A 279 13.17 7.23 13.62
CA PHE A 279 11.99 6.42 13.33
C PHE A 279 11.50 5.67 14.56
N ARG A 280 12.40 5.15 15.40
CA ARG A 280 12.05 4.58 16.71
C ARG A 280 11.23 5.58 17.52
N ASP A 281 11.70 6.82 17.66
CA ASP A 281 11.03 7.81 18.50
C ASP A 281 9.63 8.18 17.96
N VAL A 282 9.50 8.30 16.63
CA VAL A 282 8.21 8.51 15.97
C VAL A 282 7.26 7.34 16.19
N LEU A 283 7.75 6.10 16.09
CA LEU A 283 6.94 4.89 16.20
C LEU A 283 6.60 4.55 17.66
N ALA A 284 7.50 4.79 18.60
CA ALA A 284 7.30 4.56 20.03
C ALA A 284 6.17 5.43 20.61
N GLY A 285 5.92 6.60 20.01
CA GLY A 285 4.77 7.43 20.35
C GLY A 285 3.41 6.88 19.91
N SER A 286 3.38 5.83 19.09
CA SER A 286 2.14 5.22 18.57
C SER A 286 1.83 3.90 19.27
N SER A 287 0.60 3.76 19.76
CA SER A 287 0.11 2.52 20.36
C SER A 287 0.09 1.32 19.40
N HIS A 288 0.19 1.56 18.08
CA HIS A 288 0.22 0.50 17.06
C HIS A 288 1.42 -0.44 17.19
N PHE A 289 2.55 0.05 17.71
CA PHE A 289 3.83 -0.65 17.62
C PHE A 289 4.33 -1.17 18.97
N LEU A 290 3.52 -1.11 20.02
CA LEU A 290 3.90 -1.54 21.38
C LEU A 290 4.40 -2.99 21.43
N GLY A 291 3.87 -3.87 20.58
CA GLY A 291 4.28 -5.28 20.52
C GLY A 291 5.61 -5.55 19.82
N PHE A 292 6.29 -4.54 19.25
CA PHE A 292 7.49 -4.72 18.43
C PHE A 292 8.81 -4.41 19.13
N ASN A 293 8.80 -4.04 20.43
CA ASN A 293 9.99 -3.73 21.23
C ASN A 293 11.02 -2.88 20.44
N LEU A 294 10.66 -1.63 20.16
CA LEU A 294 11.43 -0.74 19.29
C LEU A 294 12.78 -0.31 19.89
N ASP A 295 13.05 -0.60 21.16
CA ASP A 295 14.34 -0.33 21.79
C ASP A 295 15.43 -1.31 21.33
N ASN A 296 15.05 -2.47 20.78
CA ASN A 296 15.97 -3.41 20.19
C ASN A 296 16.16 -3.12 18.69
N PHE A 297 17.34 -2.61 18.31
CA PHE A 297 17.67 -2.34 16.90
C PHE A 297 17.55 -3.56 15.98
N LEU A 298 17.69 -4.79 16.49
CA LEU A 298 17.49 -6.02 15.70
C LEU A 298 16.04 -6.17 15.21
N ASN A 299 15.09 -5.52 15.90
CA ASN A 299 13.69 -5.53 15.49
C ASN A 299 13.41 -4.61 14.30
N PHE A 300 14.40 -3.82 13.86
CA PHE A 300 14.37 -3.06 12.60
C PHE A 300 15.02 -3.88 11.46
N GLU A 301 14.56 -5.13 11.29
CA GLU A 301 15.15 -6.16 10.43
C GLU A 301 15.51 -5.64 9.03
N ARG A 302 14.63 -4.84 8.44
CA ARG A 302 14.93 -4.10 7.21
C ARG A 302 14.81 -2.62 7.48
N SER A 303 15.85 -1.87 7.15
CA SER A 303 15.87 -0.42 7.31
C SER A 303 16.61 0.20 6.12
N TYR A 304 15.82 0.68 5.16
CA TYR A 304 16.33 1.23 3.92
C TYR A 304 16.00 2.70 3.74
N ARG A 305 16.99 3.40 3.20
CA ARG A 305 16.79 4.62 2.43
C ARG A 305 16.88 4.24 0.96
N ASN A 306 15.82 4.53 0.21
CA ASN A 306 15.78 4.37 -1.23
C ASN A 306 15.84 5.74 -1.89
N GLU A 307 16.61 5.82 -2.99
CA GLU A 307 16.83 7.05 -3.72
C GLU A 307 16.78 6.77 -5.22
N TYR A 308 16.08 7.63 -5.95
CA TYR A 308 16.04 7.65 -7.41
C TYR A 308 15.82 9.09 -7.86
N GLU A 309 16.77 9.65 -8.61
CA GLU A 309 16.77 11.06 -9.00
C GLU A 309 16.63 12.00 -7.78
N ASP A 310 15.60 12.84 -7.76
CA ASP A 310 15.24 13.76 -6.68
C ASP A 310 14.34 13.11 -5.60
N VAL A 311 13.90 11.87 -5.82
CA VAL A 311 13.06 11.13 -4.89
C VAL A 311 13.93 10.45 -3.83
N LYS A 312 13.64 10.77 -2.56
CA LYS A 312 14.19 10.11 -1.38
C LYS A 312 13.03 9.52 -0.57
N CYS A 313 13.14 8.27 -0.15
CA CYS A 313 12.13 7.64 0.69
C CYS A 313 12.74 6.58 1.60
N TYR A 314 11.95 6.07 2.54
CA TYR A 314 12.41 5.12 3.55
C TYR A 314 11.48 3.91 3.59
N GLU A 315 12.05 2.75 3.91
CA GLU A 315 11.31 1.51 4.16
C GLU A 315 11.84 0.89 5.46
N LEU A 316 10.93 0.52 6.35
CA LEU A 316 11.23 -0.23 7.55
C LEU A 316 10.41 -1.51 7.57
N GLN A 317 11.04 -2.62 7.97
CA GLN A 317 10.35 -3.82 8.41
C GLN A 317 10.64 -4.01 9.89
N LEU A 318 9.60 -3.89 10.70
CA LEU A 318 9.64 -4.22 12.11
C LEU A 318 9.40 -5.72 12.28
N ASN A 319 10.08 -6.35 13.22
CA ASN A 319 9.90 -7.75 13.60
C ASN A 319 9.86 -7.86 15.12
N ASN A 320 8.92 -8.63 15.68
CA ASN A 320 8.78 -8.81 17.12
C ASN A 320 9.27 -10.18 17.64
N ASN A 321 9.94 -10.97 16.80
CA ASN A 321 10.39 -12.35 17.05
C ASN A 321 9.27 -13.37 17.31
N LYS A 322 8.01 -13.03 16.99
CA LYS A 322 6.85 -13.93 17.04
C LYS A 322 6.31 -14.25 15.64
N ASN A 323 7.17 -14.16 14.63
CA ASN A 323 6.79 -14.24 13.21
C ASN A 323 5.73 -13.19 12.80
N GLU A 324 5.72 -12.04 13.49
CA GLU A 324 4.90 -10.89 13.12
C GLU A 324 5.81 -9.79 12.58
N PHE A 325 5.39 -9.21 11.46
CA PHE A 325 6.14 -8.22 10.71
C PHE A 325 5.27 -7.00 10.42
N TRP A 326 5.88 -5.82 10.52
CA TRP A 326 5.23 -4.58 10.11
C TRP A 326 6.08 -3.85 9.08
N TYR A 327 5.54 -3.73 7.87
CA TYR A 327 6.17 -3.03 6.76
C TYR A 327 5.66 -1.59 6.71
N LEU A 328 6.58 -0.65 6.81
CA LEU A 328 6.32 0.77 6.85
C LEU A 328 7.10 1.43 5.72
N ARG A 329 6.43 2.29 4.96
CA ARG A 329 7.09 3.14 3.97
C ARG A 329 6.86 4.59 4.31
N PHE A 330 7.90 5.40 4.14
CA PHE A 330 7.86 6.82 4.41
C PHE A 330 8.38 7.62 3.22
N SER A 331 7.78 8.79 2.99
CA SER A 331 8.23 9.79 2.03
C SER A 331 9.53 10.47 2.46
N ALA A 332 10.05 11.38 1.63
CA ALA A 332 11.26 12.17 1.90
C ALA A 332 11.19 12.97 3.20
N ASP A 333 10.03 13.57 3.48
CA ASP A 333 9.68 14.31 4.69
C ASP A 333 9.27 13.40 5.86
N LYS A 334 9.52 12.09 5.73
CA LYS A 334 9.31 11.06 6.76
C LYS A 334 7.86 10.93 7.22
N LYS A 335 6.89 11.24 6.35
CA LYS A 335 5.47 10.94 6.59
C LYS A 335 5.19 9.49 6.20
N LEU A 336 4.37 8.81 7.00
CA LEU A 336 3.94 7.45 6.70
C LEU A 336 3.03 7.46 5.46
N ILE A 337 3.39 6.68 4.44
CA ILE A 337 2.63 6.57 3.19
C ILE A 337 1.97 5.19 3.02
N TYR A 338 2.52 4.16 3.65
CA TYR A 338 2.03 2.80 3.55
C TYR A 338 2.40 2.03 4.81
N SER A 339 1.45 1.26 5.33
CA SER A 339 1.58 0.48 6.56
C SER A 339 0.87 -0.84 6.40
N PHE A 340 1.64 -1.92 6.30
CA PHE A 340 1.13 -3.26 6.11
C PHE A 340 1.67 -4.17 7.21
N TYR A 341 0.77 -4.94 7.82
CA TYR A 341 1.12 -5.92 8.83
C TYR A 341 0.92 -7.33 8.31
N ASN A 342 1.79 -8.23 8.73
CA ASN A 342 1.73 -9.67 8.48
C ASN A 342 2.01 -10.40 9.81
N SER A 343 1.29 -11.50 10.05
CA SER A 343 1.75 -12.55 10.96
C SER A 343 1.71 -13.90 10.27
N ASN A 344 2.72 -14.73 10.47
CA ASN A 344 2.73 -16.14 10.06
C ASN A 344 2.59 -17.03 11.30
N TYR A 345 1.76 -18.07 11.21
CA TYR A 345 1.52 -19.06 12.27
C TYR A 345 2.36 -20.32 12.09
#